data_AF-A0A7W1AWB4-F1
#
_entry.id   AF-A0A7W1AWB4-F1
#
_cell.length_a   1.000
_cell.length_b   1.000
_cell.length_c   1.000
_cell.angle_alpha   90.00
_cell.angle_beta   90.00
_cell.angle_gamma   90.00
#
_symmetry.space_group_name_H-M   'P 1'
#
loop_
_entity.id
_entity.type
_entity.pdbx_description
1 polymer ?
#
loop_
_entity_poly.entity_id
_entity_poly.type
_entity_poly.pdbx_seq_one_letter_code
_entity_poly.pdbx_strand_id
1 'polypeptide(L)'
;MTVLLAPREPAESTAFFRFQVQKSPDPRDVYQRGLAFLQSDYFQQPETFSGRVTAVLPAGSPLAAALIADGVCALEFDQFRQFYRLPCGVHDLADGDTARAATIWHNRLFNPALPDDIHVLSFQPDWAAAEARPGPPAIPP
;
A
#
# COMPACT_ATOMS: atom_id res chain seq x y z
N MET A 1 2.66 4.66 10.32
CA MET A 1 1.92 4.70 9.05
C MET A 1 2.16 3.38 8.34
N THR A 2 1.11 2.69 7.91
CA THR A 2 1.25 1.47 7.09
C THR A 2 1.18 1.85 5.63
N VAL A 3 2.03 1.24 4.81
CA VAL A 3 2.04 1.44 3.36
C VAL A 3 1.90 0.09 2.66
N LEU A 4 1.33 0.09 1.45
CA LEU A 4 1.11 -1.09 0.63
C LEU A 4 1.80 -0.92 -0.72
N LEU A 5 2.33 -2.01 -1.28
CA LEU A 5 2.67 -2.04 -2.70
C LEU A 5 1.38 -2.13 -3.50
N ALA A 6 1.14 -1.19 -4.40
CA ALA A 6 -0.08 -1.17 -5.21
C ALA A 6 0.02 -2.23 -6.32
N PRO A 7 -0.92 -3.21 -6.38
CA PRO A 7 -0.94 -4.19 -7.45
C PRO A 7 -1.16 -3.51 -8.81
N ARG A 8 -0.59 -4.09 -9.86
CA ARG A 8 -0.77 -3.65 -11.25
C ARG A 8 -2.21 -3.86 -11.72
N GLU A 9 -2.78 -5.01 -11.38
CA GLU A 9 -4.15 -5.40 -11.71
C GLU A 9 -4.92 -5.81 -10.44
N PRO A 10 -5.37 -4.84 -9.63
CA PRO A 10 -5.92 -5.15 -8.31
C PRO A 10 -7.36 -5.66 -8.32
N ALA A 11 -8.03 -5.70 -9.47
CA ALA A 11 -9.49 -5.89 -9.55
C ALA A 11 -9.98 -7.17 -8.86
N GLU A 12 -9.35 -8.31 -9.13
CA GLU A 12 -9.73 -9.61 -8.56
C GLU A 12 -9.52 -9.65 -7.04
N SER A 13 -8.30 -9.31 -6.58
CA SER A 13 -7.98 -9.27 -5.15
C SER A 13 -8.88 -8.28 -4.39
N THR A 14 -9.18 -7.12 -4.98
CA THR A 14 -10.07 -6.12 -4.40
C THR A 14 -11.49 -6.65 -4.27
N ALA A 15 -12.02 -7.32 -5.31
CA ALA A 15 -13.35 -7.94 -5.26
C ALA A 15 -13.42 -9.02 -4.18
N PHE A 16 -12.38 -9.87 -4.07
CA PHE A 16 -12.26 -10.88 -3.03
C PHE A 16 -12.25 -10.25 -1.62
N PHE A 17 -11.39 -9.27 -1.36
CA PHE A 17 -11.30 -8.61 -0.04
C PHE A 17 -12.60 -7.92 0.34
N ARG A 18 -13.20 -7.17 -0.60
CA ARG A 18 -14.52 -6.55 -0.40
C ARG A 18 -15.57 -7.59 -0.03
N PHE A 19 -15.61 -8.71 -0.75
CA PHE A 19 -16.56 -9.77 -0.47
C PHE A 19 -16.36 -10.36 0.94
N GLN A 20 -15.12 -10.61 1.37
CA GLN A 20 -14.88 -11.13 2.73
C GLN A 20 -15.37 -10.15 3.80
N VAL A 21 -15.03 -8.86 3.68
CA VAL A 21 -15.45 -7.81 4.61
C VAL A 21 -16.97 -7.66 4.66
N GLN A 22 -17.66 -7.77 3.52
CA GLN A 22 -19.11 -7.60 3.45
C GLN A 22 -19.90 -8.85 3.87
N LYS A 23 -19.31 -10.04 3.71
CA LYS A 23 -19.99 -11.31 4.01
C LYS A 23 -19.96 -11.67 5.50
N SER A 24 -18.88 -11.33 6.20
CA SER A 24 -18.67 -11.77 7.58
C SER A 24 -18.56 -10.59 8.53
N PRO A 25 -19.42 -10.50 9.57
CA PRO A 25 -19.31 -9.46 10.58
C PRO A 25 -18.24 -9.76 11.63
N ASP A 26 -17.67 -10.98 11.69
CA ASP A 26 -16.58 -11.32 12.63
C ASP A 26 -15.23 -10.90 12.05
N PRO A 27 -14.55 -9.89 12.62
CA PRO A 27 -13.25 -9.44 12.15
C PRO A 27 -12.18 -10.53 12.09
N ARG A 28 -12.26 -11.54 12.96
CA ARG A 28 -11.26 -12.61 13.01
C ARG A 28 -11.37 -13.53 11.80
N ASP A 29 -12.58 -13.84 11.35
CA ASP A 29 -12.82 -14.65 10.15
C ASP A 29 -12.38 -13.87 8.90
N VAL A 30 -12.71 -12.58 8.81
CA VAL A 30 -12.24 -11.69 7.73
C VAL A 30 -10.71 -11.66 7.68
N TYR A 31 -10.07 -11.43 8.83
CA TYR A 31 -8.61 -11.42 8.96
C TYR A 31 -7.98 -12.73 8.53
N GLN A 32 -8.50 -13.88 9.00
CA GLN A 32 -7.94 -15.20 8.67
C GLN A 32 -8.02 -15.50 7.18
N ARG A 33 -9.13 -15.18 6.52
CA ARG A 33 -9.30 -15.37 5.07
C ARG A 33 -8.41 -14.44 4.26
N GLY A 34 -8.32 -13.17 4.68
CA GLY A 34 -7.43 -12.18 4.07
C GLY A 34 -5.96 -12.61 4.19
N LEU A 35 -5.55 -13.06 5.38
CA LEU A 35 -4.21 -13.56 5.62
C LEU A 35 -3.90 -14.81 4.79
N ALA A 36 -4.82 -15.77 4.71
CA ALA A 36 -4.64 -16.97 3.88
C ALA A 36 -4.44 -16.62 2.40
N PHE A 37 -5.17 -15.63 1.88
CA PHE A 37 -4.97 -15.13 0.52
C PHE A 37 -3.58 -14.51 0.35
N LEU A 38 -3.14 -13.66 1.28
CA LEU A 38 -1.86 -12.94 1.20
C LEU A 38 -0.64 -13.83 1.46
N GLN A 39 -0.81 -14.94 2.18
CA GLN A 39 0.23 -15.94 2.45
C GLN A 39 0.51 -16.89 1.28
N SER A 40 -0.28 -16.80 0.20
CA SER A 40 0.00 -17.51 -1.05
C SER A 40 1.18 -16.87 -1.79
N ASP A 41 1.26 -17.04 -3.10
CA ASP A 41 2.33 -16.46 -3.92
C ASP A 41 2.17 -14.95 -4.18
N TYR A 42 1.23 -14.29 -3.48
CA TYR A 42 0.84 -12.90 -3.70
C TYR A 42 2.01 -11.91 -3.71
N PHE A 43 2.97 -12.04 -2.79
CA PHE A 43 4.14 -11.16 -2.72
C PHE A 43 5.39 -11.75 -3.40
N GLN A 44 5.31 -12.95 -3.98
CA GLN A 44 6.46 -13.63 -4.58
C GLN A 44 6.75 -13.18 -6.02
N GLN A 45 5.84 -12.43 -6.65
CA GLN A 45 5.95 -12.00 -8.06
C GLN A 45 6.02 -10.46 -8.16
N PRO A 46 7.22 -9.85 -8.07
CA PRO A 46 7.39 -8.39 -8.09
C PRO A 46 6.73 -7.69 -9.30
N GLU A 47 6.71 -8.35 -10.47
CA GLU A 47 6.14 -7.87 -11.72
C GLU A 47 4.62 -7.62 -11.65
N THR A 48 3.93 -8.27 -10.71
CA THR A 48 2.49 -8.07 -10.45
C THR A 48 2.19 -6.75 -9.76
N PHE A 49 3.21 -6.04 -9.27
CA PHE A 49 3.07 -4.73 -8.67
C PHE A 49 3.33 -3.60 -9.67
N SER A 50 2.66 -2.48 -9.46
CA SER A 50 2.77 -1.30 -10.31
C SER A 50 4.05 -0.49 -10.08
N GLY A 51 4.80 -0.79 -9.02
CA GLY A 51 5.91 0.03 -8.53
C GLY A 51 5.45 1.28 -7.78
N ARG A 52 4.14 1.46 -7.54
CA ARG A 52 3.62 2.49 -6.63
C ARG A 52 3.46 1.95 -5.22
N VAL A 53 3.56 2.84 -4.25
CA VAL A 53 3.26 2.57 -2.85
C VAL A 53 2.03 3.40 -2.47
N THR A 54 1.10 2.85 -1.69
CA THR A 54 -0.10 3.59 -1.23
C THR A 54 -0.22 3.57 0.29
N ALA A 55 -0.87 4.58 0.85
CA ALA A 55 -1.20 4.63 2.27
C ALA A 55 -2.59 5.22 2.50
N VAL A 56 -3.26 4.75 3.55
CA VAL A 56 -4.48 5.39 4.05
C VAL A 56 -4.11 6.37 5.15
N LEU A 57 -4.60 7.60 5.05
CA LEU A 57 -4.50 8.61 6.10
C LEU A 57 -5.90 9.18 6.40
N PRO A 58 -6.19 9.54 7.67
CA PRO A 58 -7.43 10.24 8.00
C PRO A 58 -7.56 11.57 7.23
N ALA A 59 -8.77 11.96 6.82
CA ALA A 59 -8.99 13.20 6.09
C ALA A 59 -8.49 14.46 6.82
N GLY A 60 -8.65 14.51 8.15
CA GLY A 60 -8.14 15.61 8.99
C GLY A 60 -6.64 15.53 9.34
N SER A 61 -5.87 14.65 8.71
CA SER A 61 -4.45 14.45 9.04
C SER A 61 -3.58 15.64 8.59
N PRO A 62 -2.91 16.35 9.51
CA PRO A 62 -1.97 17.41 9.12
C PRO A 62 -0.83 16.87 8.24
N LEU A 63 -0.44 15.62 8.45
CA LEU A 63 0.56 14.94 7.63
C LEU A 63 0.07 14.72 6.20
N ALA A 64 -1.20 14.32 6.01
CA ALA A 64 -1.75 14.16 4.67
C ALA A 64 -1.79 15.51 3.93
N ALA A 65 -2.25 16.56 4.61
CA ALA A 65 -2.28 17.91 4.07
C ALA A 65 -0.89 18.40 3.64
N ALA A 66 0.14 18.20 4.49
CA ALA A 66 1.51 18.57 4.16
C ALA A 66 2.06 17.78 2.97
N LEU A 67 1.88 16.45 2.95
CA LEU A 67 2.34 15.59 1.85
C LEU A 67 1.67 15.94 0.51
N ILE A 68 0.37 16.25 0.53
CA ILE A 68 -0.36 16.68 -0.67
C ILE A 68 0.13 18.05 -1.15
N ALA A 69 0.33 19.00 -0.23
CA ALA A 69 0.76 20.35 -0.56
C ALA A 69 2.18 20.39 -1.14
N ASP A 70 3.11 19.61 -0.57
CA ASP A 70 4.48 19.53 -1.04
C ASP A 70 4.59 18.71 -2.35
N GLY A 71 3.73 17.70 -2.53
CA GLY A 71 3.69 16.87 -3.73
C GLY A 71 4.89 15.94 -3.91
N VAL A 72 5.86 15.98 -3.01
CA VAL A 72 7.05 15.12 -2.97
C VAL A 72 7.41 14.76 -1.54
N CYS A 73 7.99 13.59 -1.33
CA CYS A 73 8.54 13.19 -0.03
C CYS A 73 9.66 12.16 -0.21
N ALA A 74 10.23 11.68 0.90
CA ALA A 74 11.05 10.47 0.90
C ALA A 74 10.40 9.44 1.82
N LEU A 75 10.17 8.22 1.32
CA LEU A 75 9.81 7.08 2.15
C LEU A 75 11.10 6.41 2.64
N GLU A 76 11.28 6.37 3.95
CA GLU A 76 12.41 5.70 4.59
C GLU A 76 11.94 4.45 5.32
N PHE A 77 12.59 3.33 5.03
CA PHE A 77 12.36 2.05 5.69
C PHE A 77 13.65 1.60 6.37
N ASP A 78 13.58 1.22 7.64
CA ASP A 78 14.71 0.69 8.40
C ASP A 78 14.25 -0.54 9.18
N GLN A 79 14.68 -1.72 8.74
CA GLN A 79 14.34 -2.98 9.40
C GLN A 79 15.40 -4.05 9.14
N PHE A 80 15.69 -4.90 10.12
CA PHE A 80 16.58 -6.06 10.00
C PHE A 80 17.97 -5.75 9.40
N ARG A 81 18.53 -4.58 9.72
CA ARG A 81 19.81 -4.06 9.16
C ARG A 81 19.77 -3.74 7.67
N GLN A 82 18.57 -3.61 7.12
CA GLN A 82 18.33 -3.15 5.77
C GLN A 82 17.64 -1.78 5.84
N PHE A 83 18.24 -0.81 5.20
CA PHE A 83 17.69 0.53 5.04
C PHE A 83 17.34 0.78 3.59
N TYR A 84 16.20 1.42 3.34
CA TYR A 84 15.81 1.92 2.03
C TYR A 84 15.38 3.38 2.15
N ARG A 85 15.81 4.21 1.20
CA ARG A 85 15.28 5.57 1.02
C ARG A 85 14.76 5.70 -0.40
N LEU A 86 13.48 6.01 -0.52
CA LEU A 86 12.77 6.16 -1.78
C LEU A 86 12.28 7.61 -1.92
N PRO A 87 12.94 8.47 -2.70
CA PRO A 87 12.35 9.74 -3.12
C PRO A 87 11.08 9.47 -3.92
N CYS A 88 9.99 10.15 -3.60
CA CYS A 88 8.67 9.87 -4.17
C CYS A 88 7.95 11.15 -4.59
N GLY A 89 7.25 11.11 -5.72
CA GLY A 89 6.11 12.00 -5.96
C GLY A 89 4.91 11.56 -5.13
N VAL A 90 4.08 12.50 -4.69
CA VAL A 90 2.90 12.27 -3.87
C VAL A 90 1.65 12.76 -4.60
N HIS A 91 0.63 11.90 -4.65
CA HIS A 91 -0.67 12.21 -5.22
C HIS A 91 -1.79 11.69 -4.34
N ASP A 92 -2.82 12.50 -4.12
CA ASP A 92 -4.08 12.01 -3.54
C ASP A 92 -4.89 11.29 -4.61
N LEU A 93 -5.28 10.05 -4.35
CA LEU A 93 -6.04 9.24 -5.31
C LEU A 93 -7.51 9.62 -5.26
N ALA A 94 -8.06 9.95 -6.43
CA ALA A 94 -9.46 10.27 -6.58
C ALA A 94 -10.37 9.05 -6.41
N ASP A 95 -11.64 9.30 -6.16
CA ASP A 95 -12.69 8.29 -6.26
C ASP A 95 -12.70 7.67 -7.67
N GLY A 96 -12.78 6.34 -7.73
CA GLY A 96 -12.72 5.56 -8.96
C GLY A 96 -11.33 5.00 -9.32
N ASP A 97 -10.24 5.46 -8.68
CA ASP A 97 -8.92 4.83 -8.86
C ASP A 97 -8.93 3.39 -8.30
N THR A 98 -8.44 2.43 -9.10
CA THR A 98 -8.45 1.01 -8.73
C THR A 98 -7.49 0.71 -7.59
N ALA A 99 -6.35 1.40 -7.48
CA ALA A 99 -5.44 1.26 -6.35
C ALA A 99 -6.00 1.92 -5.09
N ARG A 100 -6.80 2.99 -5.21
CA ARG A 100 -7.55 3.52 -4.07
C ARG A 100 -8.46 2.45 -3.48
N ALA A 101 -9.30 1.84 -4.31
CA ALA A 101 -10.20 0.78 -3.85
C ALA A 101 -9.43 -0.40 -3.24
N ALA A 102 -8.35 -0.86 -3.90
CA ALA A 102 -7.51 -1.95 -3.43
C ALA A 102 -6.92 -1.66 -2.04
N THR A 103 -6.39 -0.45 -1.85
CA THR A 103 -5.77 -0.02 -0.59
C THR A 103 -6.78 -0.01 0.54
N ILE A 104 -7.98 0.52 0.29
CA ILE A 104 -9.06 0.58 1.29
C ILE A 104 -9.50 -0.83 1.70
N TRP A 105 -9.83 -1.68 0.73
CA TRP A 105 -10.33 -3.02 1.03
C TRP A 105 -9.29 -3.92 1.67
N HIS A 106 -8.01 -3.78 1.29
CA HIS A 106 -6.92 -4.43 1.98
C HIS A 106 -6.81 -3.96 3.44
N ASN A 107 -6.82 -2.65 3.70
CA ASN A 107 -6.73 -2.13 5.07
C ASN A 107 -7.92 -2.54 5.94
N ARG A 108 -9.13 -2.62 5.39
CA ARG A 108 -10.32 -3.09 6.13
C ARG A 108 -10.24 -4.53 6.61
N LEU A 109 -9.42 -5.39 5.99
CA LEU A 109 -9.18 -6.75 6.50
C LEU A 109 -8.51 -6.74 7.89
N PHE A 110 -7.68 -5.73 8.15
CA PHE A 110 -6.84 -5.61 9.34
C PHE A 110 -7.34 -4.54 10.31
N ASN A 111 -8.10 -3.56 9.81
CA ASN A 111 -8.69 -2.50 10.57
C ASN A 111 -10.19 -2.37 10.25
N PRO A 112 -11.06 -3.13 10.95
CA PRO A 112 -12.51 -3.06 10.77
C PRO A 112 -13.10 -1.69 11.09
N ALA A 113 -12.41 -0.90 11.91
CA ALA A 113 -12.82 0.44 12.32
C ALA A 113 -12.23 1.54 11.41
N LEU A 114 -11.74 1.18 10.22
CA LEU A 114 -11.23 2.16 9.26
C LEU A 114 -12.34 3.17 8.91
N PRO A 115 -12.14 4.48 9.14
CA PRO A 115 -13.13 5.50 8.79
C PRO A 115 -13.42 5.51 7.28
N ASP A 116 -14.62 5.94 6.92
CA ASP A 116 -14.98 6.16 5.51
C ASP A 116 -14.39 7.47 4.97
N ASP A 117 -14.12 8.43 5.85
CA ASP A 117 -13.50 9.72 5.52
C ASP A 117 -11.97 9.64 5.64
N ILE A 118 -11.33 9.37 4.51
CA ILE A 118 -9.89 9.11 4.39
C ILE A 118 -9.32 9.64 3.08
N HIS A 119 -8.05 10.03 3.12
CA HIS A 119 -7.20 10.14 1.94
C HIS A 119 -6.54 8.79 1.64
N VAL A 120 -6.38 8.50 0.35
CA VAL A 120 -5.48 7.44 -0.08
C VAL A 120 -4.39 8.08 -0.91
N LEU A 121 -3.21 8.23 -0.29
CA LEU A 121 -2.07 8.79 -0.98
C LEU A 121 -1.35 7.70 -1.77
N SER A 122 -1.01 8.01 -3.00
CA SER A 122 -0.07 7.26 -3.82
C SER A 122 1.28 7.95 -3.78
N PHE A 123 2.29 7.19 -3.43
CA PHE A 123 3.70 7.52 -3.54
C PHE A 123 4.24 6.84 -4.79
N GLN A 124 4.82 7.63 -5.69
CA GLN A 124 5.48 7.15 -6.90
C GLN A 124 6.99 7.28 -6.69
N PRO A 125 7.70 6.20 -6.31
CA PRO A 125 9.14 6.24 -6.13
C PRO A 125 9.86 6.57 -7.44
N ASP A 126 10.88 7.42 -7.33
CA ASP A 126 11.96 7.49 -8.29
C ASP A 126 12.94 6.34 -8.02
N TRP A 127 12.72 5.22 -8.72
CA TRP A 127 13.54 4.03 -8.56
C TRP A 127 15.00 4.22 -8.99
N ALA A 128 15.30 5.20 -9.85
CA ALA A 128 16.67 5.50 -10.25
C ALA A 128 17.44 6.25 -9.15
N ALA A 129 16.74 7.01 -8.31
CA ALA A 129 17.28 7.71 -7.15
C ALA A 129 17.10 6.93 -5.83
N ALA A 130 16.59 5.70 -5.88
CA ALA A 130 16.39 4.88 -4.69
C ALA A 130 17.73 4.42 -4.10
N GLU A 131 17.85 4.51 -2.77
CA GLU A 131 19.03 4.08 -2.04
C GLU A 131 18.70 2.87 -1.16
N ALA A 132 19.66 1.95 -1.06
CA ALA A 132 19.58 0.78 -0.18
C ALA A 132 20.91 0.59 0.57
N ARG A 133 20.84 0.24 1.86
CA ARG A 133 22.01 -0.05 2.70
C ARG A 133 21.77 -1.32 3.55
N PRO A 134 22.53 -2.41 3.34
CA PRO A 134 23.45 -2.62 2.22
C PRO A 134 22.73 -2.54 0.87
N GLY A 135 23.46 -2.21 -0.20
CA GLY A 135 22.88 -2.18 -1.55
C GLY A 135 22.35 -3.56 -1.96
N PRO A 136 21.42 -3.63 -2.94
CA PRO A 136 20.96 -4.91 -3.45
C PRO A 136 22.15 -5.74 -3.98
N PRO A 137 22.10 -7.07 -3.89
CA PRO A 137 23.11 -7.92 -4.49
C PRO A 137 23.23 -7.61 -5.98
N ALA A 138 24.46 -7.58 -6.50
CA ALA A 138 24.68 -7.40 -7.93
C ALA A 138 23.94 -8.49 -8.70
N ILE A 139 23.14 -8.11 -9.69
CA ILE A 139 22.50 -9.07 -10.59
C ILE A 139 23.62 -9.67 -11.45
N PRO A 140 23.87 -10.99 -11.42
CA PRO A 140 24.82 -11.60 -12.32
C PRO A 140 24.39 -11.38 -13.77
N PRO A 141 25.35 -11.23 -14.70
CA PRO A 141 25.05 -11.02 -16.12
C PRO A 141 24.25 -12.16 -16.75
#